data_AF-A0A3P2EHE9-F1
#
_entry.id   AF-A0A3P2EHE9-F1
#
_cell.length_a   1.000
_cell.length_b   1.000
_cell.length_c   1.000
_cell.angle_alpha   90.00
_cell.angle_beta   90.00
_cell.angle_gamma   90.00
#
_symmetry.space_group_name_H-M   'P 1'
#
loop_
_entity.id
_entity.type
_entity.pdbx_description
1 polymer ?
#
loop_
_entity_poly.entity_id
_entity_poly.type
_entity_poly.pdbx_seq_one_letter_code
_entity_poly.pdbx_strand_id
1 'polypeptide(L)'
;MQIGRTDITDARLQGPDWAVTDLDLSLRNLTLSHGGWQSEDGTLSMNASEFIYGSLHLFDPILNAEFSPGHCAAPVLLALGGRHGAHLRQLAARRERPVLDDTAFAGLEYTLPANWKQLWMTPLPAWLQSLTLKKFSASRNLIIDVDPAFPWQITALDGYGGELQLVKNGSWGVWNGSATLNAAAATFNRIDVRRPSLKLNATASTVNITELSAFTERGILQATAAVSQLPQRQVNLSFSGRGVPLNILQAWGWPSLPISGDGNLQLTASGSVQADAPLKPTVNGQLSAVNMEKQQVAQIMRNGEVSPAPPRQRPLPSPHSDAHSLSSMGRGIASRQNSTLTTLSLSGRELGCES
;
A
#
# COMPACT_ATOMS: atom_id res chain seq x y z
N MET A 1 -22.46 -3.84 -35.67
CA MET A 1 -23.85 -3.61 -35.22
C MET A 1 -23.99 -2.15 -34.86
N GLN A 2 -25.00 -1.45 -35.37
CA GLN A 2 -25.27 -0.05 -35.02
C GLN A 2 -26.49 0.01 -34.11
N ILE A 3 -26.36 0.72 -32.99
CA ILE A 3 -27.40 0.94 -31.99
C ILE A 3 -27.75 2.43 -32.07
N GLY A 4 -28.90 2.75 -32.66
CA GLY A 4 -29.40 4.12 -32.66
C GLY A 4 -29.86 4.54 -31.27
N ARG A 5 -30.75 3.75 -30.67
CA ARG A 5 -31.20 3.92 -29.28
C ARG A 5 -31.70 2.60 -28.70
N THR A 6 -31.35 2.35 -27.44
CA THR A 6 -31.90 1.26 -26.63
C THR A 6 -32.16 1.80 -25.24
N ASP A 7 -33.39 1.67 -24.74
CA ASP A 7 -33.72 1.96 -23.35
C ASP A 7 -34.21 0.68 -22.65
N ILE A 8 -33.75 0.48 -21.43
CA ILE A 8 -34.24 -0.51 -20.46
C ILE A 8 -34.65 0.31 -19.24
N THR A 9 -35.79 -0.02 -18.64
CA THR A 9 -36.32 0.70 -17.48
C THR A 9 -36.85 -0.27 -16.46
N ASP A 10 -36.62 0.02 -15.18
CA ASP A 10 -37.07 -0.78 -14.04
C ASP A 10 -36.78 -2.29 -14.16
N ALA A 11 -35.67 -2.65 -14.81
CA ALA A 11 -35.36 -4.04 -15.07
C ALA A 11 -34.74 -4.72 -13.84
N ARG A 12 -35.17 -5.96 -13.60
CA ARG A 12 -34.55 -6.86 -12.64
C ARG A 12 -34.00 -8.05 -13.39
N LEU A 13 -32.68 -8.19 -13.38
CA LEU A 13 -31.99 -9.25 -14.09
C LEU A 13 -31.13 -10.01 -13.08
N GLN A 14 -31.15 -11.33 -13.18
CA GLN A 14 -30.33 -12.20 -12.35
C GLN A 14 -29.68 -13.28 -13.22
N GLY A 15 -28.42 -13.57 -12.93
CA GLY A 15 -27.68 -14.71 -13.43
C GLY A 15 -27.07 -15.52 -12.29
N PRO A 16 -26.20 -16.49 -12.60
CA PRO A 16 -25.61 -17.36 -11.58
C PRO A 16 -24.85 -16.62 -10.49
N ASP A 17 -24.05 -15.61 -10.87
CA ASP A 17 -23.15 -14.88 -9.95
C ASP A 17 -23.38 -13.37 -9.96
N TRP A 18 -24.49 -12.92 -10.56
CA TRP A 18 -24.77 -11.50 -10.67
C TRP A 18 -26.25 -11.20 -10.59
N ALA A 19 -26.57 -10.03 -10.05
CA ALA A 19 -27.93 -9.52 -9.99
C ALA A 19 -27.90 -8.01 -10.14
N VAL A 20 -28.91 -7.46 -10.80
CA VAL A 20 -29.15 -6.02 -10.85
C VAL A 20 -30.62 -5.76 -10.57
N THR A 21 -30.87 -4.81 -9.68
CA THR A 21 -32.21 -4.46 -9.21
C THR A 21 -32.54 -3.04 -9.65
N ASP A 22 -33.75 -2.86 -10.19
CA ASP A 22 -34.31 -1.58 -10.63
C ASP A 22 -33.37 -0.85 -11.61
N LEU A 23 -32.89 -1.58 -12.62
CA LEU A 23 -32.00 -1.09 -13.68
C LEU A 23 -32.74 -0.22 -14.68
N ASP A 24 -32.30 1.03 -14.81
CA ASP A 24 -32.52 1.87 -15.97
C ASP A 24 -31.22 1.94 -16.80
N LEU A 25 -31.28 1.71 -18.11
CA LEU A 25 -30.16 1.78 -19.03
C LEU A 25 -30.61 2.47 -20.33
N SER A 26 -29.91 3.53 -20.75
CA SER A 26 -30.10 4.21 -22.04
C SER A 26 -28.79 4.15 -22.83
N LEU A 27 -28.81 3.52 -24.00
CA LEU A 27 -27.74 3.52 -24.99
C LEU A 27 -28.16 4.36 -26.19
N ARG A 28 -27.30 5.23 -26.71
CA ARG A 28 -27.57 6.04 -27.91
C ARG A 28 -26.37 6.12 -28.83
N ASN A 29 -26.63 6.08 -30.14
CA ASN A 29 -25.66 6.28 -31.21
C ASN A 29 -24.38 5.44 -31.07
N LEU A 30 -24.45 4.18 -30.62
CA LEU A 30 -23.29 3.31 -30.45
C LEU A 30 -23.08 2.40 -31.66
N THR A 31 -21.86 2.29 -32.16
CA THR A 31 -21.50 1.29 -33.19
C THR A 31 -20.53 0.28 -32.59
N LEU A 32 -20.94 -0.99 -32.52
CA LEU A 32 -20.05 -2.09 -32.19
C LEU A 32 -19.37 -2.58 -33.48
N SER A 33 -18.05 -2.39 -33.59
CA SER A 33 -17.25 -2.85 -34.72
C SER A 33 -15.96 -3.52 -34.22
N HIS A 34 -15.61 -4.68 -34.80
CA HIS A 34 -14.37 -5.41 -34.50
C HIS A 34 -14.09 -5.64 -32.99
N GLY A 35 -15.13 -5.94 -32.20
CA GLY A 35 -15.00 -6.20 -30.76
C GLY A 35 -14.78 -4.95 -29.88
N GLY A 36 -14.88 -3.75 -30.45
CA GLY A 36 -14.80 -2.49 -29.71
C GLY A 36 -15.97 -1.55 -30.00
N TRP A 37 -16.22 -0.63 -29.07
CA TRP A 37 -17.18 0.45 -29.24
C TRP A 37 -16.55 1.57 -30.08
N GLN A 38 -17.27 2.02 -31.10
CA GLN A 38 -16.97 3.18 -31.93
C GLN A 38 -18.21 4.04 -32.02
N SER A 39 -18.06 5.35 -31.92
CA SER A 39 -19.18 6.26 -32.12
C SER A 39 -18.66 7.66 -32.48
N GLU A 40 -19.50 8.43 -33.16
CA GLU A 40 -19.28 9.87 -33.38
C GLU A 40 -19.77 10.72 -32.19
N ASP A 41 -20.84 10.29 -31.51
CA ASP A 41 -21.52 11.05 -30.45
C ASP A 41 -22.33 10.14 -29.50
N GLY A 42 -21.80 8.96 -29.20
CA GLY A 42 -22.52 7.90 -28.50
C GLY A 42 -22.68 8.20 -27.03
N THR A 43 -23.78 7.75 -26.42
CA THR A 43 -23.96 7.84 -24.97
C THR A 43 -24.43 6.53 -24.36
N LEU A 44 -24.04 6.31 -23.12
CA LEU A 44 -24.55 5.27 -22.24
C LEU A 44 -24.95 5.96 -20.94
N SER A 45 -26.16 5.74 -20.45
CA SER A 45 -26.57 6.13 -19.11
C SER A 45 -27.18 4.91 -18.43
N MET A 46 -26.90 4.71 -17.15
CA MET A 46 -27.30 3.57 -16.37
C MET A 46 -27.53 4.02 -14.95
N ASN A 47 -28.57 3.53 -14.31
CA ASN A 47 -28.71 3.57 -12.86
C ASN A 47 -29.38 2.28 -12.39
N ALA A 48 -29.06 1.84 -11.19
CA ALA A 48 -29.74 0.73 -10.54
C ALA A 48 -29.85 1.03 -9.04
N SER A 49 -30.72 0.32 -8.32
CA SER A 49 -30.73 0.38 -6.85
C SER A 49 -29.64 -0.51 -6.23
N GLU A 50 -29.29 -1.58 -6.92
CA GLU A 50 -28.34 -2.59 -6.45
C GLU A 50 -27.70 -3.29 -7.65
N PHE A 51 -26.38 -3.52 -7.58
CA PHE A 51 -25.66 -4.37 -8.52
C PHE A 51 -24.72 -5.30 -7.73
N ILE A 52 -24.89 -6.60 -7.96
CA ILE A 52 -24.10 -7.66 -7.34
C ILE A 52 -23.35 -8.39 -8.44
N TYR A 53 -22.06 -8.62 -8.23
CA TYR A 53 -21.24 -9.48 -9.08
C TYR A 53 -20.22 -10.23 -8.21
N GLY A 54 -20.47 -11.52 -7.97
CA GLY A 54 -19.69 -12.33 -7.03
C GLY A 54 -19.75 -11.72 -5.62
N SER A 55 -18.59 -11.31 -5.09
CA SER A 55 -18.47 -10.63 -3.79
C SER A 55 -18.51 -9.10 -3.86
N LEU A 56 -18.57 -8.53 -5.07
CA LEU A 56 -18.74 -7.09 -5.27
C LEU A 56 -20.21 -6.72 -5.11
N HIS A 57 -20.48 -5.78 -4.21
CA HIS A 57 -21.82 -5.27 -3.98
C HIS A 57 -21.82 -3.74 -4.09
N LEU A 58 -22.60 -3.23 -5.03
CA LEU A 58 -22.77 -1.79 -5.29
C LEU A 58 -24.21 -1.41 -4.97
N PHE A 59 -24.42 -0.37 -4.16
CA PHE A 59 -25.74 0.21 -3.97
C PHE A 59 -25.89 1.47 -4.82
N ASP A 60 -27.10 1.77 -5.27
CA ASP A 60 -27.41 2.95 -6.07
C ASP A 60 -26.40 3.25 -7.20
N PRO A 61 -25.90 2.25 -7.98
CA PRO A 61 -24.84 2.53 -8.92
C PRO A 61 -25.35 3.38 -10.10
N ILE A 62 -24.57 4.36 -10.54
CA ILE A 62 -24.89 5.20 -11.72
C ILE A 62 -23.74 5.14 -12.70
N LEU A 63 -24.00 4.75 -13.95
CA LEU A 63 -23.01 4.71 -15.02
C LEU A 63 -23.36 5.59 -16.21
N ASN A 64 -22.54 6.58 -16.52
CA ASN A 64 -22.73 7.53 -17.61
C ASN A 64 -21.48 7.60 -18.47
N ALA A 65 -21.61 7.34 -19.76
CA ALA A 65 -20.53 7.39 -20.74
C ALA A 65 -20.86 8.10 -22.04
N GLU A 66 -19.82 8.68 -22.63
CA GLU A 66 -19.88 9.41 -23.90
C GLU A 66 -18.81 8.86 -24.85
N PHE A 67 -19.08 8.74 -26.14
CA PHE A 67 -18.18 8.10 -27.10
C PHE A 67 -17.98 9.04 -28.30
N SER A 68 -16.73 9.26 -28.73
CA SER A 68 -16.40 10.20 -29.82
C SER A 68 -15.38 9.61 -30.82
N PRO A 69 -15.26 10.16 -32.05
CA PRO A 69 -14.43 9.55 -33.10
C PRO A 69 -12.96 9.55 -32.68
N GLY A 70 -12.27 8.41 -32.84
CA GLY A 70 -10.87 8.26 -32.44
C GLY A 70 -10.63 8.12 -30.92
N HIS A 71 -11.70 8.17 -30.11
CA HIS A 71 -11.67 7.98 -28.66
C HIS A 71 -12.65 6.86 -28.28
N CYS A 72 -12.13 5.69 -27.86
CA CYS A 72 -12.99 4.77 -27.11
C CYS A 72 -13.28 5.42 -25.76
N ALA A 73 -14.58 5.64 -25.48
CA ALA A 73 -15.15 5.97 -24.18
C ALA A 73 -14.55 7.23 -23.52
N ALA A 74 -15.10 8.40 -23.84
CA ALA A 74 -15.25 9.42 -22.81
C ALA A 74 -16.22 8.87 -21.71
N PRO A 75 -16.15 9.43 -20.49
CA PRO A 75 -16.18 8.77 -19.16
C PRO A 75 -16.92 7.44 -19.04
N VAL A 76 -16.46 6.46 -18.28
CA VAL A 76 -17.41 5.60 -17.56
C VAL A 76 -17.60 6.27 -16.20
N LEU A 77 -18.63 7.10 -15.99
CA LEU A 77 -19.05 7.45 -14.63
C LEU A 77 -19.36 6.10 -13.97
N LEU A 78 -18.75 5.73 -12.86
CA LEU A 78 -19.22 4.60 -12.04
C LEU A 78 -19.48 5.25 -10.68
N ALA A 79 -20.66 5.84 -10.49
CA ALA A 79 -21.12 6.13 -9.15
C ALA A 79 -21.34 4.78 -8.53
N LEU A 80 -20.48 4.41 -7.60
CA LEU A 80 -20.72 3.35 -6.65
C LEU A 80 -21.30 4.09 -5.45
N GLY A 81 -22.54 3.79 -5.10
CA GLY A 81 -23.27 4.47 -4.04
C GLY A 81 -23.46 3.55 -2.86
N GLY A 82 -23.66 4.16 -1.70
CA GLY A 82 -24.28 3.59 -0.52
C GLY A 82 -25.31 4.62 -0.04
N ARG A 83 -26.26 4.19 0.80
CA ARG A 83 -27.49 4.89 1.23
C ARG A 83 -27.38 6.34 1.77
N HIS A 84 -26.23 7.02 1.70
CA HIS A 84 -25.97 8.35 2.28
C HIS A 84 -25.23 9.34 1.35
N GLY A 85 -25.43 9.24 0.04
CA GLY A 85 -25.08 10.31 -0.91
C GLY A 85 -23.65 10.25 -1.45
N ALA A 86 -23.54 10.02 -2.76
CA ALA A 86 -22.32 10.18 -3.53
C ALA A 86 -22.62 11.04 -4.77
N HIS A 87 -21.81 12.06 -5.00
CA HIS A 87 -21.80 12.83 -6.24
C HIS A 87 -20.45 12.64 -6.93
N LEU A 88 -20.45 12.19 -8.18
CA LEU A 88 -19.26 12.11 -9.03
C LEU A 88 -19.25 13.19 -10.10
N ARG A 89 -18.03 13.65 -10.46
CA ARG A 89 -17.76 14.53 -11.59
C ARG A 89 -16.67 13.93 -12.48
N GLN A 90 -17.07 13.57 -13.70
CA GLN A 90 -16.30 13.41 -14.96
C GLN A 90 -15.00 12.56 -14.99
N LEU A 91 -15.09 11.33 -15.52
CA LEU A 91 -13.95 10.58 -16.08
C LEU A 91 -13.70 10.99 -17.56
N ALA A 92 -12.55 10.65 -18.12
CA ALA A 92 -12.31 10.62 -19.57
C ALA A 92 -11.36 9.46 -19.84
N ALA A 93 -11.56 8.64 -20.88
CA ALA A 93 -10.57 7.63 -21.27
C ALA A 93 -10.16 7.81 -22.75
N ARG A 94 -8.89 7.51 -23.05
CA ARG A 94 -8.34 7.46 -24.42
C ARG A 94 -7.91 6.04 -24.74
N ARG A 95 -7.97 5.65 -26.02
CA ARG A 95 -7.46 4.35 -26.48
C ARG A 95 -5.99 4.17 -26.09
N GLU A 96 -5.68 2.94 -25.67
CA GLU A 96 -4.35 2.37 -25.36
C GLU A 96 -3.65 2.89 -24.09
N ARG A 97 -4.09 4.03 -23.54
CA ARG A 97 -3.65 4.54 -22.24
C ARG A 97 -4.80 5.33 -21.59
N PRO A 98 -5.76 4.67 -20.91
CA PRO A 98 -6.77 5.38 -20.16
C PRO A 98 -6.10 6.31 -19.14
N VAL A 99 -6.30 7.61 -19.36
CA VAL A 99 -5.92 8.67 -18.43
C VAL A 99 -7.21 9.28 -17.95
N LEU A 100 -7.57 8.99 -16.71
CA LEU A 100 -8.80 9.47 -16.08
C LEU A 100 -8.53 10.83 -15.43
N ASP A 101 -9.25 11.87 -15.86
CA ASP A 101 -9.01 13.23 -15.40
C ASP A 101 -9.44 13.45 -13.94
N ASP A 102 -10.68 13.10 -13.58
CA ASP A 102 -11.16 13.10 -12.19
C ASP A 102 -11.88 11.77 -11.91
N THR A 103 -11.46 11.08 -10.86
CA THR A 103 -12.01 9.78 -10.47
C THR A 103 -12.39 9.84 -9.01
N ALA A 104 -13.62 9.47 -8.63
CA ALA A 104 -13.92 9.22 -7.23
C ALA A 104 -14.47 7.82 -6.97
N PHE A 105 -14.10 7.29 -5.81
CA PHE A 105 -14.61 6.04 -5.26
C PHE A 105 -15.34 6.37 -3.96
N ALA A 106 -16.66 6.28 -3.94
CA ALA A 106 -17.43 6.58 -2.74
C ALA A 106 -18.25 5.37 -2.32
N GLY A 107 -18.39 5.13 -1.01
CA GLY A 107 -19.31 4.12 -0.49
C GLY A 107 -19.08 2.69 -1.00
N LEU A 108 -17.91 2.37 -1.55
CA LEU A 108 -17.59 1.02 -2.03
C LEU A 108 -17.51 0.08 -0.83
N GLU A 109 -18.26 -1.01 -0.87
CA GLU A 109 -18.08 -2.13 0.05
C GLU A 109 -17.54 -3.32 -0.74
N TYR A 110 -16.29 -3.69 -0.48
CA TYR A 110 -15.63 -4.74 -1.24
C TYR A 110 -14.93 -5.75 -0.33
N THR A 111 -15.49 -6.97 -0.34
CA THR A 111 -14.80 -8.14 0.20
C THR A 111 -13.98 -8.78 -0.90
N LEU A 112 -12.66 -8.73 -0.73
CA LEU A 112 -11.70 -9.28 -1.68
C LEU A 112 -11.94 -10.79 -1.83
N PRO A 113 -11.96 -11.32 -3.06
CA PRO A 113 -12.06 -12.76 -3.27
C PRO A 113 -10.80 -13.45 -2.74
N ALA A 114 -10.91 -14.72 -2.33
CA ALA A 114 -9.79 -15.47 -1.72
C ALA A 114 -8.52 -15.50 -2.59
N ASN A 115 -8.67 -15.42 -3.92
CA ASN A 115 -7.57 -15.42 -4.89
C ASN A 115 -7.12 -14.01 -5.32
N TRP A 116 -7.53 -12.93 -4.64
CA TRP A 116 -7.22 -11.55 -5.07
C TRP A 116 -5.72 -11.30 -5.25
N LYS A 117 -4.86 -11.93 -4.43
CA LYS A 117 -3.40 -11.82 -4.54
C LYS A 117 -2.90 -12.37 -5.89
N GLN A 118 -3.46 -13.50 -6.33
CA GLN A 118 -3.17 -14.08 -7.64
C GLN A 118 -3.71 -13.20 -8.77
N LEU A 119 -4.93 -12.68 -8.64
CA LEU A 119 -5.51 -11.76 -9.61
C LEU A 119 -4.67 -10.49 -9.77
N TRP A 120 -4.14 -9.95 -8.66
CA TRP A 120 -3.26 -8.78 -8.66
C TRP A 120 -1.95 -9.01 -9.41
N MET A 121 -1.41 -10.24 -9.37
CA MET A 121 -0.19 -10.63 -10.07
C MET A 121 -0.43 -11.04 -11.52
N THR A 122 -1.68 -11.30 -11.90
CA THR A 122 -2.03 -11.74 -13.26
C THR A 122 -1.91 -10.56 -14.22
N PRO A 123 -1.20 -10.71 -15.36
CA PRO A 123 -1.17 -9.67 -16.39
C PRO A 123 -2.58 -9.30 -16.84
N LEU A 124 -2.83 -8.01 -16.91
CA LEU A 124 -4.09 -7.45 -17.40
C LEU A 124 -4.26 -7.73 -18.90
N PRO A 125 -5.51 -7.81 -19.38
CA PRO A 125 -5.79 -8.02 -20.79
C PRO A 125 -5.09 -7.01 -21.70
N ALA A 126 -4.87 -7.39 -22.97
CA ALA A 126 -4.17 -6.56 -23.96
C ALA A 126 -4.78 -5.16 -24.16
N TRP A 127 -6.07 -4.98 -23.86
CA TRP A 127 -6.74 -3.68 -23.94
C TRP A 127 -6.38 -2.72 -22.79
N LEU A 128 -5.85 -3.21 -21.66
CA LEU A 128 -5.53 -2.42 -20.46
C LEU A 128 -4.02 -2.46 -20.16
N GLN A 129 -3.22 -1.80 -21.01
CA GLN A 129 -1.77 -1.77 -20.85
C GLN A 129 -1.26 -0.66 -19.91
N SER A 130 -2.04 0.40 -19.71
CA SER A 130 -1.70 1.52 -18.83
C SER A 130 -2.97 2.07 -18.21
N LEU A 131 -2.90 2.65 -17.01
CA LEU A 131 -3.99 3.38 -16.38
C LEU A 131 -3.39 4.46 -15.49
N THR A 132 -3.77 5.71 -15.73
CA THR A 132 -3.34 6.84 -14.92
C THR A 132 -4.56 7.61 -14.43
N LEU A 133 -4.59 7.95 -13.14
CA LEU A 133 -5.57 8.87 -12.55
C LEU A 133 -4.90 10.22 -12.36
N LYS A 134 -5.26 11.25 -13.15
CA LYS A 134 -4.71 12.60 -12.96
C LYS A 134 -5.12 13.16 -11.60
N LYS A 135 -6.37 12.95 -11.22
CA LYS A 135 -6.89 13.22 -9.90
C LYS A 135 -7.77 12.06 -9.46
N PHE A 136 -7.58 11.62 -8.23
CA PHE A 136 -8.50 10.69 -7.60
C PHE A 136 -8.96 11.20 -6.25
N SER A 137 -10.16 10.79 -5.85
CA SER A 137 -10.65 10.87 -4.49
C SER A 137 -11.32 9.57 -4.08
N ALA A 138 -11.34 9.30 -2.79
CA ALA A 138 -12.00 8.17 -2.20
C ALA A 138 -12.78 8.68 -0.98
N SER A 139 -14.00 8.20 -0.76
CA SER A 139 -14.72 8.50 0.46
C SER A 139 -15.53 7.34 1.01
N ARG A 140 -15.46 7.12 2.31
CA ARG A 140 -16.30 6.16 3.05
C ARG A 140 -16.32 4.75 2.46
N ASN A 141 -15.17 4.25 2.00
CA ASN A 141 -15.09 2.90 1.45
C ASN A 141 -14.80 1.87 2.55
N LEU A 142 -15.26 0.64 2.36
CA LEU A 142 -14.99 -0.54 3.18
C LEU A 142 -14.29 -1.59 2.32
N ILE A 143 -13.09 -1.99 2.73
CA ILE A 143 -12.32 -3.04 2.05
C ILE A 143 -11.96 -4.12 3.07
N ILE A 144 -12.21 -5.37 2.71
CA ILE A 144 -12.03 -6.53 3.59
C ILE A 144 -11.21 -7.59 2.85
N ASP A 145 -10.15 -8.09 3.50
CA ASP A 145 -9.46 -9.32 3.13
C ASP A 145 -9.79 -10.40 4.16
N VAL A 146 -10.27 -11.53 3.65
CA VAL A 146 -10.74 -12.66 4.42
C VAL A 146 -9.71 -13.79 4.53
N ASP A 147 -8.47 -13.58 4.08
CA ASP A 147 -7.39 -14.55 4.24
C ASP A 147 -7.20 -14.92 5.73
N PRO A 148 -7.45 -16.18 6.14
CA PRO A 148 -7.38 -16.56 7.55
C PRO A 148 -5.97 -16.46 8.13
N ALA A 149 -4.92 -16.48 7.29
CA ALA A 149 -3.53 -16.36 7.73
C ALA A 149 -3.17 -14.91 8.14
N PHE A 150 -3.80 -13.92 7.51
CA PHE A 150 -3.60 -12.50 7.82
C PHE A 150 -4.84 -11.69 7.42
N PRO A 151 -5.94 -11.77 8.18
CA PRO A 151 -7.16 -11.05 7.83
C PRO A 151 -6.98 -9.57 8.10
N TRP A 152 -7.56 -8.72 7.25
CA TRP A 152 -7.59 -7.28 7.50
C TRP A 152 -8.85 -6.61 6.97
N GLN A 153 -9.18 -5.48 7.58
CA GLN A 153 -10.30 -4.65 7.18
C GLN A 153 -9.92 -3.18 7.33
N ILE A 154 -10.36 -2.35 6.40
CA ILE A 154 -10.25 -0.89 6.47
C ILE A 154 -11.65 -0.31 6.30
N THR A 155 -12.09 0.47 7.28
CA THR A 155 -13.46 0.98 7.38
C THR A 155 -13.50 2.49 7.23
N ALA A 156 -14.42 2.98 6.42
CA ALA A 156 -14.53 4.39 6.03
C ALA A 156 -13.19 4.94 5.52
N LEU A 157 -12.62 4.25 4.53
CA LEU A 157 -11.44 4.66 3.79
C LEU A 157 -11.78 5.85 2.89
N ASP A 158 -11.18 6.99 3.24
CA ASP A 158 -11.15 8.22 2.48
C ASP A 158 -9.75 8.44 1.87
N GLY A 159 -9.65 9.26 0.84
CA GLY A 159 -8.36 9.58 0.27
C GLY A 159 -8.43 10.53 -0.91
N TYR A 160 -7.27 11.02 -1.31
CA TYR A 160 -7.10 11.81 -2.51
C TYR A 160 -5.68 11.74 -3.02
N GLY A 161 -5.50 12.06 -4.28
CA GLY A 161 -4.18 12.13 -4.89
C GLY A 161 -4.23 12.49 -6.36
N GLY A 162 -3.09 12.36 -7.02
CA GLY A 162 -2.97 12.75 -8.41
C GLY A 162 -1.75 12.17 -9.11
N GLU A 163 -1.87 12.16 -10.44
CA GLU A 163 -0.93 11.55 -11.38
C GLU A 163 -0.61 10.08 -11.05
N LEU A 164 -1.59 9.37 -10.50
CA LEU A 164 -1.44 8.01 -9.99
C LEU A 164 -1.47 6.99 -11.14
N GLN A 165 -0.30 6.48 -11.52
CA GLN A 165 -0.22 5.42 -12.52
C GLN A 165 -0.42 4.05 -11.86
N LEU A 166 -1.63 3.49 -12.01
CA LEU A 166 -2.04 2.23 -11.39
C LEU A 166 -1.74 0.99 -12.23
N VAL A 167 -1.66 1.17 -13.55
CA VAL A 167 -1.30 0.09 -14.48
C VAL A 167 -0.17 0.56 -15.38
N LYS A 168 0.83 -0.30 -15.57
CA LYS A 168 1.95 -0.10 -16.49
C LYS A 168 2.34 -1.44 -17.10
N ASN A 169 2.42 -1.50 -18.43
CA ASN A 169 2.70 -2.72 -19.20
C ASN A 169 1.81 -3.89 -18.79
N GLY A 170 0.50 -3.62 -18.61
CA GLY A 170 -0.49 -4.61 -18.19
C GLY A 170 -0.31 -5.11 -16.75
N SER A 171 0.50 -4.46 -15.91
CA SER A 171 0.74 -4.87 -14.52
C SER A 171 0.20 -3.84 -13.54
N TRP A 172 -0.52 -4.31 -12.52
CA TRP A 172 -0.94 -3.48 -11.39
C TRP A 172 0.25 -2.97 -10.57
N GLY A 173 0.12 -1.76 -10.05
CA GLY A 173 1.11 -1.16 -9.17
C GLY A 173 0.77 0.27 -8.76
N VAL A 174 1.72 0.92 -8.10
CA VAL A 174 1.70 2.36 -7.87
C VAL A 174 2.97 2.91 -8.50
N TRP A 175 2.93 3.08 -9.82
CA TRP A 175 4.12 3.32 -10.65
C TRP A 175 4.58 4.77 -10.63
N ASN A 176 3.65 5.71 -10.44
CA ASN A 176 3.92 7.14 -10.37
C ASN A 176 2.80 7.85 -9.58
N GLY A 177 3.07 9.09 -9.14
CA GLY A 177 2.06 9.97 -8.55
C GLY A 177 2.07 9.96 -7.03
N SER A 178 1.07 10.61 -6.43
CA SER A 178 0.98 10.70 -4.96
C SER A 178 -0.43 10.41 -4.48
N ALA A 179 -0.53 9.92 -3.25
CA ALA A 179 -1.80 9.65 -2.60
C ALA A 179 -1.71 9.91 -1.09
N THR A 180 -2.80 10.42 -0.53
CA THR A 180 -3.06 10.50 0.91
C THR A 180 -4.32 9.70 1.18
N LEU A 181 -4.24 8.73 2.08
CA LEU A 181 -5.33 7.84 2.47
C LEU A 181 -5.55 7.96 3.97
N ASN A 182 -6.80 8.01 4.41
CA ASN A 182 -7.18 8.02 5.81
C ASN A 182 -8.34 7.06 6.01
N ALA A 183 -8.47 6.45 7.19
CA ALA A 183 -9.68 5.70 7.51
C ALA A 183 -10.17 6.02 8.92
N ALA A 184 -11.42 5.70 9.23
CA ALA A 184 -11.91 5.82 10.60
C ALA A 184 -11.30 4.74 11.50
N ALA A 185 -11.24 3.50 10.99
CA ALA A 185 -10.72 2.34 11.70
C ALA A 185 -10.14 1.32 10.71
N ALA A 186 -9.22 0.50 11.21
CA ALA A 186 -8.77 -0.69 10.51
C ALA A 186 -8.46 -1.80 11.51
N THR A 187 -8.48 -3.03 11.04
CA THR A 187 -8.02 -4.21 11.78
C THR A 187 -6.97 -4.89 10.93
N PHE A 188 -5.77 -5.12 11.47
CA PHE A 188 -4.68 -5.83 10.79
C PHE A 188 -4.28 -7.06 11.60
N ASN A 189 -4.59 -8.24 11.07
CA ASN A 189 -4.46 -9.52 11.76
C ASN A 189 -4.99 -9.48 13.20
N ARG A 190 -6.26 -9.09 13.34
CA ARG A 190 -6.98 -9.00 14.63
C ARG A 190 -6.46 -7.93 15.59
N ILE A 191 -5.57 -7.05 15.15
CA ILE A 191 -5.17 -5.85 15.90
C ILE A 191 -5.96 -4.67 15.38
N ASP A 192 -6.79 -4.09 16.25
CA ASP A 192 -7.56 -2.90 15.93
C ASP A 192 -6.69 -1.64 16.04
N VAL A 193 -6.82 -0.79 15.03
CA VAL A 193 -6.21 0.53 14.98
C VAL A 193 -7.24 1.57 14.55
N ARG A 194 -7.09 2.78 15.08
CA ARG A 194 -7.99 3.91 14.85
C ARG A 194 -7.27 5.00 14.09
N ARG A 195 -8.01 5.71 13.24
CA ARG A 195 -7.50 6.82 12.42
C ARG A 195 -6.20 6.48 11.69
N PRO A 196 -6.10 5.33 10.98
CA PRO A 196 -4.93 5.09 10.16
C PRO A 196 -4.82 6.16 9.07
N SER A 197 -3.60 6.66 8.86
CA SER A 197 -3.22 7.63 7.84
C SER A 197 -2.04 7.07 7.05
N LEU A 198 -2.04 7.23 5.73
CA LEU A 198 -0.93 6.90 4.85
C LEU A 198 -0.74 8.01 3.81
N LYS A 199 0.51 8.45 3.64
CA LYS A 199 0.91 9.37 2.57
C LYS A 199 2.06 8.77 1.77
N LEU A 200 1.82 8.54 0.48
CA LEU A 200 2.81 8.01 -0.45
C LEU A 200 3.13 8.98 -1.58
N ASN A 201 4.35 8.84 -2.11
CA ASN A 201 4.78 9.43 -3.36
C ASN A 201 5.57 8.38 -4.16
N ALA A 202 5.15 8.12 -5.39
CA ALA A 202 5.75 7.17 -6.31
C ALA A 202 6.40 7.89 -7.49
N THR A 203 7.56 7.39 -7.88
CA THR A 203 8.36 7.81 -9.02
C THR A 203 8.75 6.57 -9.82
N ALA A 204 9.34 6.73 -11.00
CA ALA A 204 9.79 5.59 -11.80
C ALA A 204 10.77 4.63 -11.08
N SER A 205 11.44 5.07 -10.00
CA SER A 205 12.44 4.28 -9.28
C SER A 205 11.98 3.79 -7.91
N THR A 206 11.10 4.54 -7.23
CA THR A 206 10.75 4.27 -5.83
C THR A 206 9.31 4.67 -5.50
N VAL A 207 8.68 3.92 -4.60
CA VAL A 207 7.49 4.31 -3.85
C VAL A 207 7.92 4.64 -2.43
N ASN A 208 7.73 5.89 -2.02
CA ASN A 208 8.08 6.39 -0.70
C ASN A 208 6.81 6.60 0.12
N ILE A 209 6.67 5.84 1.20
CA ILE A 209 5.67 6.05 2.24
C ILE A 209 6.27 7.03 3.24
N THR A 210 5.89 8.30 3.11
CA THR A 210 6.41 9.41 3.91
C THR A 210 5.71 9.55 5.26
N GLU A 211 4.49 9.05 5.35
CA GLU A 211 3.73 8.97 6.59
C GLU A 211 2.93 7.67 6.56
N LEU A 212 3.03 6.89 7.62
CA LEU A 212 2.08 5.85 7.96
C LEU A 212 1.87 5.96 9.46
N SER A 213 0.65 6.19 9.92
CA SER A 213 0.37 6.30 11.35
C SER A 213 -0.98 5.73 11.69
N ALA A 214 -1.14 5.30 12.94
CA ALA A 214 -2.43 4.90 13.48
C ALA A 214 -2.38 4.95 15.02
N PHE A 215 -3.55 4.96 15.65
CA PHE A 215 -3.67 4.88 17.10
C PHE A 215 -4.11 3.48 17.51
N THR A 216 -3.44 2.90 18.50
CA THR A 216 -4.00 1.76 19.24
C THR A 216 -4.97 2.30 20.30
N GLU A 217 -5.52 1.45 21.16
CA GLU A 217 -6.23 1.91 22.36
C GLU A 217 -5.32 2.68 23.32
N ARG A 218 -4.03 2.32 23.36
CA ARG A 218 -3.08 2.77 24.39
C ARG A 218 -2.14 3.87 23.92
N GLY A 219 -1.81 3.91 22.63
CA GLY A 219 -0.76 4.77 22.11
C GLY A 219 -0.79 4.96 20.61
N ILE A 220 0.35 5.39 20.06
CA ILE A 220 0.51 5.74 18.64
C ILE A 220 1.55 4.85 17.97
N LEU A 221 1.25 4.48 16.73
CA LEU A 221 2.14 3.81 15.80
C LEU A 221 2.49 4.77 14.68
N GLN A 222 3.76 4.77 14.27
CA GLN A 222 4.23 5.57 13.15
C GLN A 222 5.23 4.75 12.33
N ALA A 223 5.27 4.98 11.02
CA ALA A 223 6.21 4.33 10.14
C ALA A 223 6.49 5.17 8.89
N THR A 224 7.62 4.89 8.28
CA THR A 224 7.98 5.31 6.93
C THR A 224 8.57 4.12 6.20
N ALA A 225 8.42 4.09 4.88
CA ALA A 225 9.00 3.03 4.08
C ALA A 225 9.42 3.53 2.70
N ALA A 226 10.37 2.84 2.09
CA ALA A 226 10.75 3.04 0.71
C ALA A 226 10.80 1.69 0.00
N VAL A 227 10.14 1.59 -1.15
CA VAL A 227 10.08 0.38 -1.97
C VAL A 227 10.64 0.71 -3.35
N SER A 228 11.70 0.03 -3.78
CA SER A 228 12.19 0.20 -5.15
C SER A 228 11.20 -0.37 -6.17
N GLN A 229 11.16 0.23 -7.36
CA GLN A 229 10.32 -0.23 -8.48
C GLN A 229 11.10 -1.11 -9.48
N LEU A 230 12.25 -1.65 -9.07
CA LEU A 230 12.97 -2.67 -9.82
C LEU A 230 12.23 -4.02 -9.76
N PRO A 231 12.47 -4.97 -10.69
CA PRO A 231 11.84 -6.30 -10.64
C PRO A 231 12.04 -7.01 -9.30
N GLN A 232 13.25 -6.91 -8.74
CA GLN A 232 13.54 -7.28 -7.36
C GLN A 232 13.37 -6.03 -6.48
N ARG A 233 12.21 -5.91 -5.82
CA ARG A 233 11.84 -4.71 -5.06
C ARG A 233 12.54 -4.74 -3.71
N GLN A 234 13.46 -3.81 -3.50
CA GLN A 234 14.09 -3.60 -2.20
C GLN A 234 13.16 -2.76 -1.34
N VAL A 235 12.90 -3.23 -0.12
CA VAL A 235 12.03 -2.57 0.84
C VAL A 235 12.87 -2.15 2.03
N ASN A 236 12.70 -0.91 2.48
CA ASN A 236 13.19 -0.42 3.76
C ASN A 236 12.00 0.12 4.56
N LEU A 237 11.96 -0.20 5.85
CA LEU A 237 10.92 0.18 6.79
C LEU A 237 11.56 0.77 8.04
N SER A 238 11.05 1.91 8.49
CA SER A 238 11.26 2.43 9.83
C SER A 238 9.91 2.48 10.52
N PHE A 239 9.82 1.93 11.72
CA PHE A 239 8.59 1.83 12.49
C PHE A 239 8.86 2.22 13.94
N SER A 240 7.93 2.93 14.54
CA SER A 240 7.95 3.28 15.96
C SER A 240 6.58 3.09 16.58
N GLY A 241 6.59 2.71 17.85
CA GLY A 241 5.42 2.67 18.71
C GLY A 241 5.70 3.45 19.98
N ARG A 242 4.76 4.27 20.43
CA ARG A 242 4.85 4.98 21.72
C ARG A 242 3.63 4.69 22.56
N GLY A 243 3.85 4.09 23.73
CA GLY A 243 2.79 3.70 24.66
C GLY A 243 1.86 2.62 24.09
N VAL A 244 2.38 1.66 23.33
CA VAL A 244 1.60 0.62 22.67
C VAL A 244 1.87 -0.76 23.25
N PRO A 245 0.95 -1.73 23.10
CA PRO A 245 1.19 -3.11 23.50
C PRO A 245 2.41 -3.69 22.77
N LEU A 246 3.40 -4.20 23.50
CA LEU A 246 4.66 -4.67 22.93
C LEU A 246 4.52 -5.94 22.08
N ASN A 247 3.42 -6.68 22.22
CA ASN A 247 3.11 -7.86 21.42
C ASN A 247 2.49 -7.53 20.04
N ILE A 248 2.24 -6.25 19.72
CA ILE A 248 1.59 -5.86 18.46
C ILE A 248 2.35 -6.37 17.22
N LEU A 249 3.68 -6.28 17.24
CA LEU A 249 4.51 -6.75 16.13
C LEU A 249 4.50 -8.27 15.98
N GLN A 250 4.17 -9.01 17.04
CA GLN A 250 4.03 -10.46 16.98
C GLN A 250 2.86 -10.88 16.09
N ALA A 251 1.72 -10.17 16.19
CA ALA A 251 0.61 -10.36 15.28
C ALA A 251 0.99 -10.03 13.83
N TRP A 252 2.03 -9.22 13.61
CA TRP A 252 2.48 -8.81 12.28
C TRP A 252 3.74 -9.55 11.81
N GLY A 253 4.05 -10.69 12.43
CA GLY A 253 5.09 -11.62 11.97
C GLY A 253 6.48 -11.41 12.58
N TRP A 254 6.66 -10.43 13.47
CA TRP A 254 7.89 -10.33 14.25
C TRP A 254 7.92 -11.40 15.36
N PRO A 255 9.07 -12.00 15.71
CA PRO A 255 9.13 -12.96 16.81
C PRO A 255 8.73 -12.36 18.17
N SER A 256 8.25 -13.20 19.10
CA SER A 256 7.82 -12.74 20.42
C SER A 256 8.95 -12.04 21.18
N LEU A 257 8.60 -10.99 21.91
CA LEU A 257 9.51 -10.30 22.82
C LEU A 257 9.54 -11.00 24.20
N PRO A 258 10.71 -11.08 24.86
CA PRO A 258 10.85 -11.58 26.23
C PRO A 258 10.43 -10.55 27.30
N ILE A 259 9.74 -9.47 26.90
CA ILE A 259 9.14 -8.46 27.78
C ILE A 259 7.70 -8.23 27.31
N SER A 260 6.81 -7.87 28.24
CA SER A 260 5.38 -7.69 27.99
C SER A 260 4.88 -6.33 28.50
N GLY A 261 3.58 -6.11 28.34
CA GLY A 261 2.90 -4.87 28.71
C GLY A 261 2.96 -3.80 27.61
N ASP A 262 2.57 -2.59 27.98
CA ASP A 262 2.68 -1.42 27.11
C ASP A 262 4.09 -0.83 27.17
N GLY A 263 4.51 -0.19 26.08
CA GLY A 263 5.82 0.41 26.00
C GLY A 263 6.11 1.14 24.70
N ASN A 264 7.39 1.42 24.50
CA ASN A 264 7.90 2.04 23.29
C ASN A 264 8.65 1.00 22.45
N LEU A 265 8.48 1.09 21.14
CA LEU A 265 9.08 0.20 20.14
C LEU A 265 9.80 1.05 19.10
N GLN A 266 10.95 0.59 18.63
CA GLN A 266 11.64 1.15 17.47
C GLN A 266 12.17 0.01 16.62
N LEU A 267 11.69 -0.10 15.38
CA LEU A 267 12.04 -1.14 14.43
C LEU A 267 12.61 -0.50 13.17
N THR A 268 13.75 -0.99 12.72
CA THR A 268 14.20 -0.82 11.34
C THR A 268 14.24 -2.19 10.68
N ALA A 269 13.72 -2.30 9.46
CA ALA A 269 13.74 -3.54 8.71
C ALA A 269 14.01 -3.29 7.23
N SER A 270 14.63 -4.26 6.59
CA SER A 270 14.80 -4.31 5.15
C SER A 270 14.47 -5.70 4.61
N GLY A 271 14.14 -5.78 3.34
CA GLY A 271 13.83 -7.05 2.69
C GLY A 271 13.77 -6.91 1.17
N SER A 272 13.66 -8.04 0.50
CA SER A 272 13.58 -8.11 -0.95
C SER A 272 12.31 -8.85 -1.37
N VAL A 273 11.44 -8.15 -2.09
CA VAL A 273 10.18 -8.69 -2.60
C VAL A 273 10.36 -8.99 -4.09
N GLN A 274 10.16 -10.24 -4.46
CA GLN A 274 10.19 -10.72 -5.84
C GLN A 274 9.03 -11.71 -6.05
N ALA A 275 8.49 -11.74 -7.26
CA ALA A 275 7.49 -12.73 -7.64
C ALA A 275 8.04 -14.15 -7.43
N ASP A 276 7.19 -15.05 -6.92
CA ASP A 276 7.47 -16.48 -6.72
C ASP A 276 8.68 -16.82 -5.84
N ALA A 277 9.21 -15.83 -5.09
CA ALA A 277 10.32 -16.02 -4.16
C ALA A 277 9.85 -15.79 -2.71
N PRO A 278 10.32 -16.60 -1.73
CA PRO A 278 9.94 -16.41 -0.34
C PRO A 278 10.53 -15.11 0.22
N LEU A 279 9.70 -14.30 0.89
CA LEU A 279 10.14 -13.06 1.53
C LEU A 279 11.05 -13.31 2.73
N LYS A 280 10.68 -14.25 3.61
CA LYS A 280 11.29 -14.45 4.94
C LYS A 280 12.83 -14.50 4.91
N PRO A 281 13.50 -15.28 4.04
CA PRO A 281 14.96 -15.36 4.01
C PRO A 281 15.68 -14.05 3.63
N THR A 282 14.96 -13.08 3.09
CA THR A 282 15.53 -11.78 2.67
C THR A 282 15.41 -10.72 3.76
N VAL A 283 14.60 -10.97 4.79
CA VAL A 283 14.26 -9.97 5.81
C VAL A 283 15.41 -9.83 6.81
N ASN A 284 15.84 -8.60 7.01
CA ASN A 284 16.79 -8.22 8.04
C ASN A 284 16.19 -7.08 8.87
N GLY A 285 16.57 -6.95 10.13
CA GLY A 285 16.04 -5.86 10.94
C GLY A 285 16.59 -5.80 12.35
N GLN A 286 16.32 -4.68 13.00
CA GLN A 286 16.68 -4.41 14.39
C GLN A 286 15.47 -3.82 15.10
N LEU A 287 15.03 -4.49 16.17
CA LEU A 287 13.98 -4.02 17.07
C LEU A 287 14.60 -3.66 18.41
N SER A 288 14.22 -2.51 18.95
CA SER A 288 14.45 -2.11 20.34
C SER A 288 13.10 -1.84 21.00
N ALA A 289 12.92 -2.29 22.23
CA ALA A 289 11.71 -2.05 22.99
C ALA A 289 11.98 -1.79 24.46
N VAL A 290 11.15 -0.93 25.06
CA VAL A 290 11.18 -0.61 26.49
C VAL A 290 9.76 -0.62 27.03
N ASN A 291 9.47 -1.45 28.03
CA ASN A 291 8.15 -1.47 28.67
C ASN A 291 8.04 -0.42 29.80
N MET A 292 6.83 -0.28 30.36
CA MET A 292 6.58 0.64 31.50
C MET A 292 7.40 0.31 32.76
N GLU A 293 7.79 -0.95 32.95
CA GLU A 293 8.68 -1.38 34.04
C GLU A 293 10.16 -1.04 33.79
N LYS A 294 10.46 -0.32 32.70
CA LYS A 294 11.81 0.04 32.25
C LYS A 294 12.68 -1.16 31.88
N GLN A 295 12.08 -2.32 31.64
CA GLN A 295 12.78 -3.45 31.06
C GLN A 295 13.04 -3.16 29.57
N GLN A 296 14.25 -3.47 29.12
CA GLN A 296 14.69 -3.20 27.75
C GLN A 296 15.03 -4.50 27.03
N VAL A 297 14.66 -4.58 25.76
CA VAL A 297 15.09 -5.66 24.87
C VAL A 297 15.55 -5.09 23.54
N ALA A 298 16.56 -5.74 22.97
CA ALA A 298 16.93 -5.57 21.58
C ALA A 298 16.92 -6.95 20.88
N GLN A 299 16.38 -7.01 19.67
CA GLN A 299 16.40 -8.18 18.81
C GLN A 299 16.99 -7.80 17.45
N ILE A 300 17.82 -8.68 16.91
CA ILE A 300 18.39 -8.54 15.58
C ILE A 300 17.89 -9.72 14.75
N MET A 301 17.24 -9.41 13.64
CA MET A 301 16.81 -10.37 12.64
C MET A 301 17.82 -10.40 11.49
N ARG A 302 18.28 -11.60 11.15
CA ARG A 302 19.09 -11.85 9.95
C ARG A 302 18.44 -12.97 9.16
N ASN A 303 18.21 -12.72 7.87
CA ASN A 303 17.59 -13.68 6.96
C ASN A 303 16.29 -14.31 7.50
N GLY A 304 15.46 -13.51 8.17
CA GLY A 304 14.18 -13.94 8.73
C GLY A 304 14.27 -14.71 10.06
N GLU A 305 15.46 -14.79 10.67
CA GLU A 305 15.68 -15.44 11.97
C GLU A 305 16.19 -14.43 12.99
N VAL A 306 15.59 -14.42 14.19
CA VAL A 306 16.07 -13.58 15.29
C VAL A 306 17.07 -14.36 16.12
N SER A 307 18.28 -13.81 16.25
CA SER A 307 19.23 -14.31 17.24
C SER A 307 18.77 -13.82 18.63
N PRO A 308 18.56 -14.69 19.61
CA PRO A 308 18.32 -14.22 20.97
C PRO A 308 19.55 -13.44 21.45
N ALA A 309 19.32 -12.28 22.08
CA ALA A 309 20.40 -11.60 22.77
C ALA A 309 21.01 -12.57 23.80
N PRO A 310 22.35 -12.67 23.90
CA PRO A 310 22.96 -13.46 24.96
C PRO A 310 22.37 -13.02 26.30
N PRO A 311 21.97 -13.95 27.20
CA PRO A 311 21.56 -13.56 28.54
C PRO A 311 22.68 -12.71 29.14
N ARG A 312 22.34 -11.50 29.63
CA ARG A 312 23.31 -10.68 30.37
C ARG A 312 23.81 -11.54 31.52
N GLN A 313 25.06 -11.98 31.44
CA GLN A 313 25.71 -12.64 32.56
C GLN A 313 25.68 -11.65 33.72
N ARG A 314 24.96 -12.01 34.78
CA ARG A 314 25.00 -11.31 36.06
C ARG A 314 26.48 -11.26 36.46
N PRO A 315 27.07 -10.08 36.78
CA PRO A 315 28.47 -10.02 37.19
C PRO A 315 28.70 -11.05 38.29
N LEU A 316 29.66 -11.96 38.10
CA LEU A 316 30.07 -12.85 39.19
C LEU A 316 30.41 -11.96 40.39
N PRO A 317 29.94 -12.28 41.61
CA PRO A 317 30.39 -11.58 42.79
C PRO A 317 31.91 -11.70 42.84
N SER A 318 32.59 -10.55 42.83
CA SER A 318 34.04 -10.48 42.90
C SER A 318 34.50 -11.18 44.19
N PRO A 319 35.46 -12.13 44.14
CA PRO A 319 36.06 -12.63 45.35
C PRO A 319 36.83 -11.47 45.99
N HIS A 320 36.43 -11.09 47.20
CA HIS A 320 37.24 -10.24 48.06
C HIS A 320 38.59 -10.92 48.27
N SER A 321 39.67 -10.25 47.83
CA SER A 321 41.03 -10.58 48.24
C SER A 321 41.67 -9.28 48.71
N ASP A 322 41.73 -9.14 50.03
CA ASP A 322 42.66 -8.25 50.70
C ASP A 322 44.09 -8.71 50.36
N ALA A 323 44.89 -7.86 49.71
CA ALA A 323 46.34 -7.92 49.81
C ALA A 323 46.99 -6.60 49.35
N HIS A 324 47.87 -6.12 50.22
CA HIS A 324 48.65 -4.90 50.15
C HIS A 324 49.63 -4.81 48.96
N SER A 325 49.91 -3.55 48.60
CA SER A 325 51.09 -2.94 47.95
C SER A 325 52.24 -3.82 47.45
N LEU A 326 52.77 -3.49 46.26
CA LEU A 326 54.13 -2.94 46.10
C LEU A 326 54.42 -2.49 44.65
N SER A 327 55.20 -1.41 44.58
CA SER A 327 55.76 -0.69 43.44
C SER A 327 56.65 -1.55 42.52
N SER A 328 56.69 -1.26 41.20
CA SER A 328 57.96 -1.00 40.50
C SER A 328 57.77 -0.35 39.11
N MET A 329 58.70 0.54 38.79
CA MET A 329 58.93 1.25 37.53
C MET A 329 59.32 0.33 36.35
N GLY A 330 59.04 0.76 35.12
CA GLY A 330 59.66 0.21 33.91
C GLY A 330 59.41 1.06 32.67
N ARG A 331 60.47 1.74 32.17
CA ARG A 331 60.54 2.50 30.91
C ARG A 331 60.60 1.58 29.69
N GLY A 332 60.17 2.07 28.52
CA GLY A 332 60.49 1.50 27.19
C GLY A 332 59.59 2.08 26.09
N ILE A 333 59.95 3.21 25.46
CA ILE A 333 60.57 3.34 24.12
C ILE A 333 59.63 3.09 22.92
N ALA A 334 59.63 4.11 22.06
CA ALA A 334 59.01 4.37 20.77
C ALA A 334 58.76 3.21 19.77
N SER A 335 57.70 3.40 18.97
CA SER A 335 57.67 3.02 17.55
C SER A 335 56.65 3.88 16.79
N ARG A 336 57.14 4.59 15.75
CA ARG A 336 56.36 5.30 14.72
C ARG A 336 56.23 4.38 13.50
N GLN A 337 55.04 4.29 12.92
CA GLN A 337 54.82 3.99 11.49
C GLN A 337 53.66 4.87 11.01
N ASN A 338 53.94 5.92 10.25
CA ASN A 338 53.90 6.01 8.78
C ASN A 338 52.50 5.77 8.18
N SER A 339 51.74 6.86 8.10
CA SER A 339 50.55 7.03 7.28
C SER A 339 50.92 7.77 5.99
N THR A 340 50.91 7.05 4.87
CA THR A 340 50.90 7.60 3.51
C THR A 340 49.46 7.83 3.08
N LEU A 341 49.07 9.09 2.81
CA LEU A 341 47.86 9.40 2.08
C LEU A 341 48.23 10.27 0.88
N THR A 342 48.06 9.68 -0.30
CA THR A 342 48.26 10.32 -1.60
C THR A 342 47.03 11.10 -1.98
N THR A 343 47.24 12.37 -2.31
CA THR A 343 46.32 13.30 -2.96
C THR A 343 46.01 12.86 -4.38
N LEU A 344 44.75 12.95 -4.82
CA LEU A 344 44.41 13.24 -6.23
C LEU A 344 43.03 13.89 -6.29
N SER A 345 43.05 15.14 -6.73
CA SER A 345 41.90 15.96 -7.13
C SER A 345 41.32 15.48 -8.46
N LEU A 346 40.03 15.76 -8.70
CA LEU A 346 39.62 16.63 -9.81
C LEU A 346 38.11 16.93 -9.72
N SER A 347 37.83 18.23 -9.60
CA SER A 347 36.53 18.87 -9.74
C SER A 347 36.24 19.11 -11.22
N GLY A 348 35.01 18.90 -11.66
CA GLY A 348 34.55 19.26 -13.01
C GLY A 348 33.03 19.26 -13.07
N ARG A 349 32.48 20.42 -13.45
CA ARG A 349 31.09 20.87 -13.36
C ARG A 349 30.33 20.64 -14.68
N GLU A 350 29.00 20.53 -14.55
CA GLU A 350 27.93 21.01 -15.46
C GLU A 350 27.65 20.37 -16.84
N LEU A 351 26.36 20.54 -17.22
CA LEU A 351 25.59 20.30 -18.46
C LEU A 351 24.40 19.37 -18.16
N GLY A 352 23.12 19.64 -18.46
CA GLY A 352 22.45 20.56 -19.39
C GLY A 352 21.27 19.80 -20.01
N CYS A 353 20.08 20.40 -20.08
CA CYS A 353 18.84 19.82 -20.64
C CYS A 353 18.77 19.86 -22.18
N GLU A 354 17.70 19.24 -22.72
CA GLU A 354 17.19 19.18 -24.12
C GLU A 354 17.67 17.95 -24.91
N SER A 355 16.82 17.13 -25.53
CA SER A 355 15.52 17.36 -26.21
C SER A 355 14.59 16.14 -26.12
#